data_AF-A0A7V1FAZ5-F1
#
_entry.id   AF-A0A7V1FAZ5-F1
#
_cell.length_a   1.000
_cell.length_b   1.000
_cell.length_c   1.000
_cell.angle_alpha   90.00
_cell.angle_beta   90.00
_cell.angle_gamma   90.00
#
_symmetry.space_group_name_H-M   'P 1'
#
loop_
_entity.id
_entity.type
_entity.pdbx_description
1 polymer ?
#
loop_
_entity_poly.entity_id
_entity_poly.type
_entity_poly.pdbx_seq_one_letter_code
_entity_poly.pdbx_strand_id
1 'polypeptide(L)' 'MKRLPFIFLIISVFLSVSLLAKTARDVALIFKVKGKVKILKTEKKGWNSEKRGMRLNAGDQIQTDQNGFTAVIFTD' A
#
# COMPACT_ATOMS: atom_id res chain seq x y z
N MET A 1 -42.22 -8.77 1.34
CA MET A 1 -41.48 -8.56 2.61
C MET A 1 -40.32 -9.54 2.87
N LYS A 2 -40.20 -10.70 2.19
CA LYS A 2 -39.13 -11.69 2.43
C LYS A 2 -37.71 -11.30 1.92
N ARG A 3 -37.58 -10.23 1.13
CA ARG A 3 -36.28 -9.80 0.56
C ARG A 3 -35.50 -8.81 1.43
N LEU A 4 -36.17 -8.18 2.40
CA LEU A 4 -35.55 -7.22 3.33
C LEU A 4 -34.43 -7.84 4.20
N PRO A 5 -34.59 -9.04 4.81
CA PRO A 5 -33.52 -9.63 5.61
C PRO A 5 -32.31 -10.04 4.75
N PHE A 6 -32.54 -10.42 3.49
CA PHE A 6 -31.47 -10.80 2.57
C PHE A 6 -30.60 -9.61 2.16
N ILE A 7 -31.21 -8.43 1.96
CA ILE A 7 -30.47 -7.18 1.70
C ILE A 7 -29.63 -6.80 2.91
N PHE A 8 -30.17 -6.93 4.13
CA PHE A 8 -29.43 -6.66 5.36
C PHE A 8 -28.23 -7.59 5.55
N LEU A 9 -28.37 -8.87 5.21
CA LEU A 9 -27.26 -9.84 5.25
C LEU A 9 -26.14 -9.42 4.29
N ILE A 10 -26.49 -9.06 3.04
CA ILE A 10 -25.50 -8.60 2.05
C ILE A 10 -24.77 -7.35 2.57
N ILE A 11 -25.50 -6.36 3.06
CA ILE A 11 -24.90 -5.13 3.60
C ILE A 11 -23.97 -5.44 4.79
N SER A 12 -24.38 -6.33 5.70
CA SER A 12 -23.57 -6.76 6.84
C SER A 12 -22.27 -7.43 6.40
N VAL A 13 -22.32 -8.31 5.40
CA VAL A 13 -21.12 -8.95 4.84
C VAL A 13 -20.21 -7.89 4.21
N PHE A 14 -20.74 -6.98 3.39
CA PHE A 14 -19.93 -5.91 2.79
C PHE A 14 -19.29 -4.98 3.84
N LEU A 15 -19.99 -4.68 4.93
CA LEU A 15 -19.47 -3.84 6.01
C LEU A 15 -18.39 -4.53 6.85
N SER A 16 -18.42 -5.86 6.95
CA SER A 16 -17.38 -6.61 7.64
C SER A 16 -16.05 -6.64 6.86
N VAL A 17 -16.11 -6.64 5.52
CA VAL A 17 -14.90 -6.67 4.66
C VAL A 17 -14.14 -5.35 4.70
N SER A 18 -14.82 -4.20 4.83
CA SER A 18 -14.16 -2.90 4.94
C SER A 18 -13.38 -2.71 6.24
N LEU A 19 -13.79 -3.38 7.32
CA LEU A 19 -13.08 -3.37 8.60
C LEU A 19 -11.77 -4.18 8.59
N LEU A 20 -11.59 -5.09 7.61
CA LEU A 20 -10.33 -5.81 7.40
C LEU A 20 -9.31 -5.01 6.57
N ALA A 21 -9.61 -3.76 6.18
CA ALA A 21 -8.64 -2.90 5.51
C ALA A 21 -7.39 -2.71 6.39
N LYS A 22 -6.32 -3.41 6.01
CA LYS A 22 -5.06 -3.49 6.74
C LYS A 22 -4.47 -2.09 6.90
N THR A 23 -4.29 -1.65 8.15
CA THR A 23 -3.62 -0.38 8.46
C THR A 23 -2.19 -0.42 7.90
N ALA A 24 -1.84 0.58 7.10
CA ALA A 24 -0.49 0.68 6.54
C ALA A 24 0.48 1.02 7.68
N ARG A 25 1.36 0.08 7.99
CA ARG A 25 2.35 0.21 9.07
C ARG A 25 3.67 0.62 8.45
N ASP A 26 4.30 1.67 8.98
CA ASP A 26 5.67 2.06 8.61
C ASP A 26 6.65 0.96 9.06
N VAL A 27 7.41 0.42 8.11
CA VAL A 27 8.31 -0.74 8.34
C VAL A 27 9.70 -0.52 7.77
N ALA A 28 9.89 0.43 6.87
CA ALA A 28 11.20 0.63 6.24
C ALA A 28 11.41 2.06 5.74
N LEU A 29 12.67 2.40 5.47
CA LEU A 29 13.07 3.68 4.90
C LEU A 29 13.96 3.49 3.68
N ILE A 30 13.88 4.44 2.75
CA ILE A 30 14.73 4.45 1.56
C ILE A 30 16.03 5.16 1.85
N PHE A 31 17.10 4.39 1.90
CA PHE A 31 18.42 4.88 2.23
C PHE A 31 19.13 5.52 1.03
N LYS A 32 18.96 4.95 -0.16
CA LYS A 32 19.62 5.40 -1.39
C LYS A 32 18.76 5.11 -2.61
N VAL A 33 18.77 6.01 -3.58
CA VAL A 33 18.12 5.85 -4.88
C VAL A 33 19.12 6.21 -5.98
N LYS A 34 19.15 5.44 -7.07
CA LYS A 34 19.87 5.76 -8.30
C LYS A 34 18.99 5.39 -9.50
N GLY A 35 18.93 6.27 -10.50
CA GLY A 35 18.09 6.06 -11.68
C GLY A 35 16.60 6.21 -11.40
N LYS A 36 15.76 5.61 -12.27
CA LYS A 36 14.30 5.69 -12.18
C LYS A 36 13.75 4.58 -11.29
N VAL A 37 13.24 4.97 -10.14
CA VAL A 37 12.52 4.08 -9.21
C VAL A 37 11.19 4.74 -8.85
N LYS A 38 10.11 3.95 -8.87
CA LYS A 38 8.75 4.39 -8.57
C LYS A 38 8.18 3.57 -7.42
N ILE A 39 7.31 4.21 -6.64
CA ILE A 39 6.59 3.58 -5.53
C ILE A 39 5.10 3.74 -5.73
N LEU A 40 4.38 2.64 -5.57
CA LEU A 40 2.94 2.65 -5.36
C LEU A 40 2.68 2.48 -3.87
N LYS A 41 2.12 3.53 -3.26
CA LYS A 41 1.72 3.49 -1.86
C LYS A 41 0.43 2.69 -1.70
N THR A 42 0.32 1.86 -0.67
CA THR A 42 -0.94 1.15 -0.40
C THR A 42 -2.09 2.13 -0.16
N GLU A 43 -1.81 3.27 0.47
CA GLU A 43 -2.82 4.29 0.81
C GLU A 43 -3.10 5.29 -0.31
N LYS A 44 -2.23 5.39 -1.34
CA LYS A 44 -2.37 6.37 -2.41
C LYS A 44 -2.33 5.72 -3.78
N LYS A 45 -3.31 6.08 -4.61
CA LYS A 45 -3.34 5.64 -6.00
C LYS A 45 -2.21 6.30 -6.80
N GLY A 46 -1.55 5.50 -7.63
CA GLY A 46 -0.58 5.98 -8.62
C GLY A 46 0.88 5.75 -8.23
N TRP A 47 1.69 5.52 -9.27
CA TRP A 47 3.13 5.37 -9.16
C TRP A 47 3.80 6.73 -9.01
N ASN A 48 4.52 6.93 -7.91
CA ASN A 48 5.22 8.18 -7.59
C ASN A 48 6.73 7.99 -7.66
N SER A 49 7.47 9.04 -8.02
CA SER A 49 8.94 8.97 -8.02
C SER A 49 9.48 8.76 -6.61
N GLU A 50 10.42 7.83 -6.47
CA GLU A 50 11.08 7.54 -5.21
C GLU A 50 12.11 8.61 -4.83
N LYS A 51 12.30 8.83 -3.52
CA LYS A 51 13.31 9.74 -2.96
C LYS A 51 13.92 9.16 -1.71
N ARG A 52 15.20 9.48 -1.47
CA ARG A 52 15.90 9.17 -0.21
C ARG A 52 15.16 9.75 1.00
N GLY A 53 15.11 9.00 2.09
CA GLY A 53 14.42 9.34 3.33
C GLY A 53 12.91 9.09 3.30
N MET A 54 12.36 8.64 2.16
CA MET A 54 10.95 8.26 2.09
C MET A 54 10.72 6.98 2.92
N ARG A 55 9.69 7.02 3.76
CA ARG A 55 9.21 5.87 4.54
C ARG A 55 8.38 4.94 3.69
N LEU A 56 8.40 3.66 4.00
CA LEU A 56 7.69 2.60 3.30
C LEU A 56 6.77 1.89 4.29
N ASN A 57 5.51 1.78 3.89
CA ASN A 57 4.54 1.02 4.64
C ASN A 57 4.52 -0.44 4.16
N ALA A 58 4.13 -1.34 5.05
CA ALA A 58 3.89 -2.74 4.71
C ALA A 58 2.84 -2.85 3.60
N GLY A 59 3.24 -3.41 2.45
CA GLY A 59 2.40 -3.55 1.26
C GLY A 59 2.63 -2.49 0.18
N ASP A 60 3.47 -1.48 0.44
CA ASP A 60 3.95 -0.59 -0.62
C ASP A 60 4.74 -1.38 -1.66
N GLN A 61 4.61 -1.01 -2.94
CA GLN A 61 5.30 -1.67 -4.04
C GLN A 61 6.37 -0.75 -4.62
N ILE A 62 7.53 -1.32 -4.90
CA ILE A 62 8.66 -0.64 -5.54
C ILE A 62 8.81 -1.18 -6.96
N GLN A 63 8.93 -0.29 -7.93
CA GLN A 63 9.20 -0.61 -9.33
C GLN A 63 10.50 0.09 -9.77
N THR A 64 11.48 -0.70 -10.19
CA THR A 64 12.73 -0.23 -10.78
C THR A 64 12.67 -0.35 -12.31
N ASP A 65 13.22 0.64 -13.01
CA ASP A 65 13.47 0.57 -14.46
C ASP A 65 14.83 -0.09 -14.75
N GLN A 66 15.25 -0.24 -16.02
CA GLN A 66 16.50 -0.92 -16.45
C GLN A 66 17.79 -0.41 -15.79
N ASN A 67 17.81 0.82 -15.26
CA ASN A 67 18.95 1.40 -14.53
C ASN A 67 18.55 1.91 -13.13
N GLY A 68 17.45 1.39 -12.58
CA GLY A 68 16.92 1.73 -11.27
C GLY A 68 17.56 0.91 -10.15
N PHE A 69 17.99 1.58 -9.09
CA PHE A 69 18.47 0.96 -7.87
C PHE A 69 17.90 1.70 -6.68
N THR A 70 17.40 0.96 -5.69
CA THR A 70 17.07 1.49 -4.38
C THR A 70 17.63 0.60 -3.28
N ALA A 71 18.11 1.23 -2.20
CA ALA A 71 18.51 0.56 -0.98
C ALA A 71 17.47 0.87 0.10
N VAL A 72 16.91 -0.18 0.69
CA VAL A 72 15.89 -0.11 1.72
C VAL A 72 16.48 -0.60 3.04
N ILE A 73 16.21 0.11 4.13
CA ILE A 73 16.53 -0.29 5.50
C ILE A 73 15.21 -0.54 6.22
N PHE A 74 15.00 -1.77 6.68
CA PHE A 74 13.88 -2.09 7.56
C PHE A 74 14.13 -1.52 8.96
N THR A 75 13.09 -0.95 9.55
CA THR A 75 13.15 -0.23 10.83
C THR A 75 12.32 -0.87 11.93
N ASP A 76 11.54 -1.90 11.59
CA ASP A 76 10.71 -2.67 12.51
C ASP A 76 11.42 -3.91 13.08
#